data_AF-X0RCX6-F1
#
_entry.id   AF-X0RCX6-F1
#
_cell.length_a   1.000
_cell.length_b   1.000
_cell.length_c   1.000
_cell.angle_alpha   90.00
_cell.angle_beta   90.00
_cell.angle_gamma   90.00
#
_symmetry.space_group_name_H-M   'P 1'
#
loop_
_entity.id
_entity.type
_entity.pdbx_description
1 polymer ?
#
loop_
_entity_poly.entity_id
_entity_poly.type
_entity_poly.pdbx_seq_one_letter_code
_entity_poly.pdbx_strand_id
1 'polypeptide(L)'
;MKVFVTGFVKQPGYYGGLAADSVLSYLDRAGGVDPTRGSYIDIQIKRNGQMLQQVNLYDFLLAGKLQAFSFRDGDVITVAPQKKTFEVGGQVQNEYTFEFDVNDLTIGDVLQVANPAANATNVSITRSAGRAQTAEYYSLAEAQNVPVYNGDQMVVTSDRYAGTIAVQVKGAHTGNGAMVVPYGARLKDIVPQLQPSPLAKLTHLTIYRESVAEQQKRMINESLDRLEELTLATQSTTREEAALRQDDAALVKQFVAKARNVKTTGQIVVVPNSWQDIILQQGDIIEIPAQTSVITVNGQVRAQGALTFNPDYTVGDYVANSGGFSDNADVKEILIIHQNGASEVVNTAYRIQQGDEIWYYQKSKPSA
;
A
#
# COMPACT_ATOMS: atom_id res chain seq x y z
N MET A 1 -31.21 -43.74 33.43
CA MET A 1 -30.54 -43.34 34.69
C MET A 1 -30.55 -41.83 34.81
N LYS A 2 -30.38 -41.32 36.04
CA LYS A 2 -30.22 -39.89 36.32
C LYS A 2 -28.78 -39.60 36.67
N VAL A 3 -28.18 -38.69 35.91
CA VAL A 3 -26.84 -38.13 36.14
C VAL A 3 -27.02 -36.66 36.52
N PHE A 4 -26.25 -36.20 37.50
CA PHE A 4 -26.29 -34.81 37.94
C PHE A 4 -25.19 -34.02 37.23
N VAL A 5 -25.54 -32.90 36.59
CA VAL A 5 -24.56 -32.01 35.96
C VAL A 5 -24.51 -30.72 36.77
N THR A 6 -23.32 -30.33 37.22
CA THR A 6 -23.11 -29.21 38.13
C THR A 6 -21.78 -28.48 37.88
N GLY A 7 -21.51 -27.44 38.68
CA GLY A 7 -20.37 -26.55 38.50
C GLY A 7 -20.70 -25.42 37.51
N PHE A 8 -19.71 -25.01 36.73
CA PHE A 8 -19.81 -23.88 35.79
C PHE A 8 -20.41 -24.28 34.43
N VAL A 9 -21.64 -24.77 34.48
CA VAL A 9 -22.50 -25.02 33.32
C VAL A 9 -23.63 -23.99 33.27
N LYS A 10 -24.27 -23.80 32.12
CA LYS A 10 -25.37 -22.82 32.00
C LYS A 10 -26.61 -23.22 32.80
N GLN A 11 -26.94 -24.51 32.83
CA GLN A 11 -28.11 -25.04 33.53
C GLN A 11 -27.69 -26.25 34.39
N PRO A 12 -27.34 -26.06 35.66
CA PRO A 12 -27.10 -27.18 36.58
C PRO A 12 -28.39 -27.95 36.87
N GLY A 13 -28.34 -29.28 36.94
CA GLY A 13 -29.53 -30.08 37.20
C GLY A 13 -29.36 -31.59 37.01
N TYR A 14 -30.47 -32.31 37.16
CA TYR A 14 -30.55 -33.75 36.88
C TYR A 14 -30.95 -33.98 35.44
N TYR A 15 -30.21 -34.85 34.77
CA TYR A 15 -30.46 -35.20 33.38
C TYR A 15 -30.64 -36.71 33.23
N GLY A 16 -31.73 -37.09 32.57
CA GLY A 16 -31.98 -38.46 32.17
C GLY A 16 -31.09 -38.85 30.99
N GLY A 17 -30.55 -40.07 31.00
CA GLY A 17 -29.80 -40.62 29.87
C GLY A 17 -29.54 -42.12 29.97
N LEU A 18 -28.68 -42.60 29.07
CA LEU A 18 -28.25 -43.99 28.94
C LEU A 18 -26.83 -44.21 29.50
N ALA A 19 -26.46 -45.46 29.80
CA ALA A 19 -25.14 -45.78 30.37
C ALA A 19 -23.99 -45.48 29.39
N ALA A 20 -24.28 -45.54 28.10
CA ALA A 20 -23.33 -45.29 27.02
C ALA A 20 -23.37 -43.84 26.50
N ASP A 21 -24.22 -42.98 27.07
CA ASP A 21 -24.22 -41.56 26.71
C ASP A 21 -22.86 -40.94 27.05
N SER A 22 -22.41 -40.02 26.20
CA SER A 22 -21.15 -39.31 26.43
C SER A 22 -21.31 -38.15 27.41
N VAL A 23 -20.20 -37.73 28.03
CA VAL A 23 -20.14 -36.48 28.81
C VAL A 23 -20.61 -35.26 28.00
N LEU A 24 -20.30 -35.22 26.70
CA LEU A 24 -20.76 -34.17 25.80
C LEU A 24 -22.29 -34.11 25.69
N SER A 25 -22.98 -35.24 25.62
CA SER A 25 -24.45 -35.24 25.52
C SER A 25 -25.11 -34.68 26.79
N TYR A 26 -24.52 -34.98 27.96
CA TYR A 26 -24.99 -34.42 29.22
C TYR A 26 -24.68 -32.92 29.34
N LEU A 27 -23.50 -32.49 28.91
CA LEU A 27 -23.14 -31.06 28.87
C LEU A 27 -24.04 -30.28 27.91
N ASP A 28 -24.34 -30.84 26.73
CA ASP A 28 -25.25 -30.23 25.75
C ASP A 28 -26.66 -30.03 26.33
N ARG A 29 -27.21 -31.06 26.98
CA ARG A 29 -28.50 -30.96 27.70
C ARG A 29 -28.47 -29.94 28.85
N ALA A 30 -27.30 -29.72 29.46
CA ALA A 30 -27.08 -28.70 30.48
C ALA A 30 -26.82 -27.29 29.90
N GLY A 31 -26.99 -27.10 28.59
CA GLY A 31 -26.78 -25.84 27.88
C GLY A 31 -25.30 -25.51 27.60
N GLY A 32 -24.40 -26.48 27.83
CA GLY A 32 -22.97 -26.36 27.64
C GLY A 32 -22.22 -25.80 28.86
N VAL A 33 -20.89 -25.78 28.73
CA VAL A 33 -19.97 -25.10 29.65
C VAL A 33 -20.22 -23.59 29.58
N ASP A 34 -20.16 -22.91 30.73
CA ASP A 34 -20.20 -21.45 30.79
C ASP A 34 -18.89 -20.87 30.20
N PRO A 35 -18.95 -20.08 29.12
CA PRO A 35 -17.75 -19.68 28.37
C PRO A 35 -16.82 -18.73 29.14
N THR A 36 -17.30 -18.04 30.18
CA THR A 36 -16.48 -17.08 30.95
C THR A 36 -16.07 -17.61 32.32
N ARG A 37 -16.68 -18.71 32.78
CA ARG A 37 -16.44 -19.23 34.14
C ARG A 37 -16.06 -20.69 34.19
N GLY A 38 -16.43 -21.49 33.19
CA GLY A 38 -16.24 -22.92 33.19
C GLY A 38 -15.01 -23.39 32.45
N SER A 39 -14.37 -24.43 32.98
CA SER A 39 -13.22 -25.06 32.36
C SER A 39 -13.64 -26.04 31.26
N TYR A 40 -13.04 -25.90 30.09
CA TYR A 40 -13.11 -26.85 28.98
C TYR A 40 -12.09 -27.98 29.14
N ILE A 41 -11.02 -27.75 29.92
CA ILE A 41 -9.94 -28.73 30.11
C ILE A 41 -10.05 -29.53 31.42
N ASP A 42 -10.90 -29.10 32.37
CA ASP A 42 -11.10 -29.75 33.67
C ASP A 42 -12.58 -30.03 33.96
N ILE A 43 -13.08 -31.12 33.34
CA ILE A 43 -14.41 -31.66 33.60
C ILE A 43 -14.28 -32.99 34.33
N GLN A 44 -14.94 -33.12 35.48
CA GLN A 44 -14.75 -34.26 36.38
C GLN A 44 -16.00 -35.11 36.45
N ILE A 45 -15.84 -36.42 36.29
CA ILE A 45 -16.89 -37.41 36.54
C ILE A 45 -16.66 -38.03 37.90
N LYS A 46 -17.66 -37.93 38.78
CA LYS A 46 -17.62 -38.39 40.17
C LYS A 46 -18.72 -39.40 40.46
N ARG A 47 -18.43 -40.41 41.27
CA ARG A 47 -19.39 -41.39 41.79
C ARG A 47 -19.16 -41.56 43.28
N ASN A 48 -20.21 -41.44 44.08
CA ASN A 48 -20.13 -41.50 45.55
C ASN A 48 -19.07 -40.55 46.14
N GLY A 49 -18.89 -39.37 45.53
CA GLY A 49 -17.91 -38.36 45.93
C GLY A 49 -16.47 -38.59 45.46
N GLN A 50 -16.14 -39.75 44.87
CA GLN A 50 -14.80 -40.05 44.34
C GLN A 50 -14.70 -39.67 42.87
N MET A 51 -13.57 -39.05 42.47
CA MET A 51 -13.29 -38.74 41.07
C MET A 51 -12.88 -40.02 40.33
N LEU A 52 -13.62 -40.34 39.27
CA LEU A 52 -13.40 -41.54 38.45
C LEU A 52 -12.68 -41.22 37.15
N GLN A 53 -12.97 -40.07 36.55
CA GLN A 53 -12.40 -39.66 35.27
C GLN A 53 -12.36 -38.13 35.18
N GLN A 54 -11.29 -37.62 34.58
CA GLN A 54 -11.18 -36.24 34.15
C GLN A 54 -11.27 -36.20 32.62
N VAL A 55 -11.97 -35.19 32.10
CA VAL A 55 -12.24 -35.01 30.68
C VAL A 55 -11.72 -33.64 30.27
N ASN A 56 -10.89 -33.62 29.22
CA ASN A 56 -10.50 -32.44 28.49
C ASN A 56 -11.29 -32.38 27.18
N LEU A 57 -12.13 -31.35 27.00
CA LEU A 57 -12.94 -31.20 25.80
C LEU A 57 -12.11 -30.86 24.56
N TYR A 58 -10.90 -30.31 24.71
CA TYR A 58 -10.02 -30.05 23.56
C TYR A 58 -9.53 -31.34 22.89
N ASP A 59 -9.40 -32.45 23.63
CA ASP A 59 -9.09 -33.76 23.03
C ASP A 59 -10.15 -34.18 22.00
N PHE A 60 -11.40 -33.79 22.24
CA PHE A 60 -12.49 -34.01 21.30
C PHE A 60 -12.53 -32.95 20.20
N LEU A 61 -12.47 -31.66 20.54
CA LEU A 61 -12.60 -30.57 19.57
C LEU A 61 -11.45 -30.55 18.54
N LEU A 62 -10.24 -30.90 18.96
CA LEU A 62 -9.04 -30.87 18.11
C LEU A 62 -8.70 -32.25 17.52
N ALA A 63 -8.84 -33.33 18.29
CA ALA A 63 -8.41 -34.67 17.88
C ALA A 63 -9.54 -35.68 17.67
N GLY A 64 -10.81 -35.28 17.88
CA GLY A 64 -11.98 -36.16 17.76
C GLY A 64 -12.00 -37.30 18.79
N LYS A 65 -11.18 -37.22 19.85
CA LYS A 65 -11.03 -38.27 20.86
C LYS A 65 -11.90 -37.96 22.07
N LEU A 66 -12.79 -38.87 22.40
CA LEU A 66 -13.55 -38.82 23.65
C LEU A 66 -13.42 -40.14 24.37
N GLN A 67 -12.90 -40.10 25.60
CA GLN A 67 -12.74 -41.30 26.41
C GLN A 67 -14.12 -41.82 26.83
N ALA A 68 -14.41 -43.07 26.49
CA ALA A 68 -15.66 -43.72 26.86
C ALA A 68 -15.79 -43.86 28.38
N PHE A 69 -16.98 -43.56 28.90
CA PHE A 69 -17.32 -43.75 30.30
C PHE A 69 -18.69 -44.41 30.40
N SER A 70 -18.85 -45.36 31.32
CA SER A 70 -20.13 -46.02 31.57
C SER A 70 -20.83 -45.39 32.78
N PHE A 71 -21.82 -44.54 32.49
CA PHE A 71 -22.60 -43.84 33.50
C PHE A 71 -23.52 -44.78 34.28
N ARG A 72 -23.73 -44.44 35.55
CA ARG A 72 -24.67 -45.08 36.47
C ARG A 72 -25.55 -44.03 37.13
N ASP A 73 -26.66 -44.51 37.68
CA ASP A 73 -27.56 -43.66 38.45
C ASP A 73 -26.81 -43.04 39.64
N GLY A 74 -26.95 -41.72 39.81
CA GLY A 74 -26.26 -40.96 40.87
C GLY A 74 -24.85 -40.47 40.52
N ASP A 75 -24.34 -40.73 39.31
CA ASP A 75 -23.09 -40.11 38.85
C ASP A 75 -23.23 -38.59 38.73
N VAL A 76 -22.11 -37.89 38.94
CA VAL A 76 -22.04 -36.43 38.90
C VAL A 76 -20.98 -35.98 37.92
N ILE A 77 -21.36 -35.15 36.95
CA ILE A 77 -20.46 -34.42 36.07
C ILE A 77 -20.29 -33.02 36.66
N THR A 78 -19.07 -32.64 37.01
CA THR A 78 -18.73 -31.33 37.59
C THR A 78 -17.77 -30.59 36.67
N VAL A 79 -18.18 -29.41 36.20
CA VAL A 79 -17.31 -28.50 35.46
C VAL A 79 -16.59 -27.58 36.44
N ALA A 80 -15.25 -27.63 36.44
CA ALA A 80 -14.40 -26.81 37.32
C ALA A 80 -14.38 -25.33 36.87
N PRO A 81 -13.90 -24.39 37.72
CA PRO A 81 -13.67 -23.02 37.31
C PRO A 81 -12.63 -22.93 36.19
N GLN A 82 -12.80 -21.97 35.29
CA GLN A 82 -11.84 -21.66 34.23
C GLN A 82 -10.46 -21.31 34.81
N LYS A 83 -9.41 -21.84 34.19
CA LYS A 83 -8.01 -21.64 34.58
C LYS A 83 -7.41 -20.41 33.90
N LYS A 84 -6.22 -20.54 33.31
CA LYS A 84 -5.56 -19.43 32.60
C LYS A 84 -6.16 -19.31 31.19
N THR A 85 -6.30 -18.10 30.69
CA THR A 85 -6.81 -17.85 29.34
C THR A 85 -5.92 -16.91 28.54
N PHE A 86 -6.02 -17.01 27.22
CA PHE A 86 -5.50 -16.00 26.28
C PHE A 86 -6.51 -15.82 25.15
N GLU A 87 -6.47 -14.66 24.49
CA GLU A 87 -7.34 -14.32 23.38
C GLU A 87 -6.53 -14.21 22.09
N VAL A 88 -7.07 -14.74 20.98
CA VAL A 88 -6.48 -14.58 19.65
C VAL A 88 -7.52 -14.07 18.67
N GLY A 89 -7.19 -13.01 17.94
CA GLY A 89 -8.03 -12.45 16.88
C GLY A 89 -7.25 -12.02 15.64
N GLY A 90 -7.96 -11.44 14.67
CA GLY A 90 -7.34 -10.89 13.45
C GLY A 90 -7.29 -11.89 12.31
N GLN A 91 -6.13 -12.05 11.66
CA GLN A 91 -6.00 -12.94 10.50
C GLN A 91 -5.77 -14.41 10.90
N VAL A 92 -6.72 -14.99 11.63
CA VAL A 92 -6.72 -16.42 12.01
C VAL A 92 -8.07 -17.05 11.70
N GLN A 93 -8.12 -18.38 11.55
CA GLN A 93 -9.38 -19.09 11.33
C GLN A 93 -10.18 -19.28 12.63
N ASN A 94 -9.48 -19.42 13.76
CA ASN A 94 -10.06 -19.69 15.06
C ASN A 94 -9.86 -18.48 15.99
N GLU A 95 -10.67 -17.44 15.79
CA GLU A 95 -10.68 -16.21 16.59
C GLU A 95 -11.47 -16.42 17.90
N TYR A 96 -10.81 -16.98 18.93
CA TYR A 96 -11.44 -17.34 20.19
C TYR A 96 -10.58 -17.00 21.41
N THR A 97 -11.22 -17.09 22.59
CA THR A 97 -10.52 -17.20 23.88
C THR A 97 -10.25 -18.66 24.17
N PHE A 98 -8.99 -19.00 24.43
CA PHE A 98 -8.55 -20.35 24.74
C PHE A 98 -8.16 -20.48 26.21
N GLU A 99 -8.41 -21.64 26.79
CA GLU A 99 -8.00 -21.98 28.15
C GLU A 99 -6.75 -22.88 28.13
N PHE A 100 -5.85 -22.69 29.08
CA PHE A 100 -4.65 -23.51 29.21
C PHE A 100 -4.27 -23.75 30.69
N ASP A 101 -3.59 -24.87 30.93
CA ASP A 101 -3.04 -25.25 32.24
C ASP A 101 -1.67 -25.90 32.09
N VAL A 102 -0.81 -25.25 31.31
CA VAL A 102 0.61 -25.59 31.17
C VAL A 102 1.45 -24.38 31.55
N ASN A 103 2.74 -24.59 31.80
CA ASN A 103 3.64 -23.53 32.28
C ASN A 103 4.56 -22.98 31.18
N ASP A 104 4.63 -23.68 30.05
CA ASP A 104 5.55 -23.46 28.92
C ASP A 104 4.80 -23.22 27.61
N LEU A 105 3.55 -22.71 27.67
CA LEU A 105 2.80 -22.37 26.49
C LEU A 105 3.51 -21.26 25.70
N THR A 106 3.74 -21.51 24.43
CA THR A 106 4.36 -20.53 23.52
C THR A 106 3.38 -20.02 22.48
N ILE A 107 3.72 -18.91 21.82
CA ILE A 107 2.94 -18.44 20.69
C ILE A 107 2.99 -19.42 19.52
N GLY A 108 4.06 -20.22 19.36
CA GLY A 108 4.07 -21.30 18.38
C GLY A 108 2.90 -22.27 18.58
N ASP A 109 2.64 -22.67 19.82
CA ASP A 109 1.49 -23.53 20.18
C ASP A 109 0.15 -22.82 19.93
N VAL A 110 0.08 -21.53 20.28
CA VAL A 110 -1.11 -20.71 20.02
C VAL A 110 -1.42 -20.62 18.52
N LEU A 111 -0.41 -20.42 17.68
CA LEU A 111 -0.60 -20.35 16.22
C LEU A 111 -1.06 -21.69 15.63
N GLN A 112 -0.68 -22.84 16.21
CA GLN A 112 -1.20 -24.14 15.77
C GLN A 112 -2.71 -24.26 16.00
N VAL A 113 -3.21 -23.79 17.14
CA VAL A 113 -4.65 -23.86 17.46
C VAL A 113 -5.46 -22.71 16.85
N ALA A 114 -4.88 -21.52 16.73
CA ALA A 114 -5.52 -20.37 16.10
C ALA A 114 -5.67 -20.54 14.58
N ASN A 115 -4.76 -21.30 13.95
CA ASN A 115 -4.70 -21.54 12.51
C ASN A 115 -4.69 -20.23 11.69
N PRO A 116 -3.56 -19.49 11.66
CA PRO A 116 -3.41 -18.26 10.89
C PRO A 116 -3.80 -18.39 9.42
N ALA A 117 -4.35 -17.31 8.87
CA ALA A 117 -4.57 -17.22 7.42
C ALA A 117 -3.22 -17.31 6.67
N ALA A 118 -3.23 -17.85 5.46
CA ALA A 118 -2.01 -18.09 4.68
C ALA A 118 -1.17 -16.83 4.39
N ASN A 119 -1.79 -15.65 4.44
CA ASN A 119 -1.16 -14.35 4.20
C ASN A 119 -0.78 -13.59 5.49
N ALA A 120 -1.00 -14.18 6.67
CA ALA A 120 -0.59 -13.60 7.94
C ALA A 120 0.94 -13.57 8.04
N THR A 121 1.49 -12.48 8.55
CA THR A 121 2.96 -12.27 8.63
C THR A 121 3.44 -12.00 10.03
N ASN A 122 2.61 -11.38 10.87
CA ASN A 122 3.02 -10.91 12.19
C ASN A 122 1.95 -11.17 13.25
N VAL A 123 2.33 -11.01 14.50
CA VAL A 123 1.46 -11.05 15.66
C VAL A 123 1.82 -9.92 16.62
N SER A 124 0.81 -9.18 17.06
CA SER A 124 0.93 -8.24 18.17
C SER A 124 0.38 -8.87 19.44
N ILE A 125 1.08 -8.72 20.56
CA ILE A 125 0.67 -9.23 21.87
C ILE A 125 0.47 -8.05 22.80
N THR A 126 -0.70 -7.94 23.42
CA THR A 126 -0.98 -6.98 24.48
C THR A 126 -1.03 -7.72 25.80
N ARG A 127 -0.14 -7.35 26.73
CA ARG A 127 -0.06 -7.91 28.07
C ARG A 127 -0.56 -6.91 29.10
N SER A 128 -1.45 -7.36 29.97
CA SER A 128 -1.95 -6.54 31.09
C SER A 128 -1.15 -6.84 32.37
N ALA A 129 -0.03 -6.14 32.57
CA ALA A 129 0.78 -6.24 33.78
C ALA A 129 0.48 -5.07 34.74
N GLY A 130 -0.57 -5.20 35.54
CA GLY A 130 -0.95 -4.18 36.53
C GLY A 130 -1.64 -2.95 35.90
N ARG A 131 -1.11 -1.74 36.12
CA ARG A 131 -1.68 -0.48 35.57
C ARG A 131 -1.16 -0.11 34.17
N ALA A 132 -0.16 -0.83 33.66
CA ALA A 132 0.42 -0.58 32.34
C ALA A 132 0.05 -1.73 31.40
N GLN A 133 -0.38 -1.39 30.19
CA GLN A 133 -0.46 -2.33 29.08
C GLN A 133 0.84 -2.23 28.26
N THR A 134 1.49 -3.34 28.02
CA THR A 134 2.64 -3.43 27.12
C THR A 134 2.21 -4.12 25.83
N ALA A 135 2.50 -3.50 24.70
CA ALA A 135 2.28 -4.10 23.38
C ALA A 135 3.64 -4.51 22.80
N GLU A 136 3.75 -5.77 22.41
CA GLU A 136 4.93 -6.35 21.76
C GLU A 136 4.55 -6.80 20.35
N TYR A 137 5.48 -6.68 19.41
CA TYR A 137 5.24 -6.97 17.99
C TYR A 137 6.33 -7.86 17.43
N TYR A 138 5.94 -8.97 16.81
CA TYR A 138 6.84 -9.98 16.29
C TYR A 138 6.38 -10.48 14.92
N SER A 139 7.34 -10.86 14.06
CA SER A 139 7.00 -11.72 12.93
C SER A 139 6.57 -13.11 13.44
N LEU A 140 5.73 -13.83 12.68
CA LEU A 140 5.27 -15.17 13.08
C LEU A 140 6.43 -16.16 13.28
N ALA A 141 7.56 -15.96 12.60
CA ALA A 141 8.75 -16.79 12.74
C ALA A 141 9.51 -16.52 14.05
N GLU A 142 9.64 -15.24 14.45
CA GLU A 142 10.31 -14.86 15.69
C GLU A 142 9.45 -15.17 16.92
N ALA A 143 8.13 -15.10 16.77
CA ALA A 143 7.19 -15.30 17.87
C ALA A 143 7.15 -16.75 18.39
N GLN A 144 7.67 -17.73 17.65
CA GLN A 144 7.49 -19.17 17.95
C GLN A 144 7.81 -19.57 19.39
N ASN A 145 8.86 -18.97 19.99
CA ASN A 145 9.32 -19.31 21.35
C ASN A 145 8.91 -18.27 22.40
N VAL A 146 8.07 -17.29 22.06
CA VAL A 146 7.63 -16.26 23.01
C VAL A 146 6.63 -16.89 23.98
N PRO A 147 6.84 -16.77 25.31
CA PRO A 147 5.92 -17.33 26.29
C PRO A 147 4.60 -16.56 26.34
N VAL A 148 3.52 -17.31 26.58
CA VAL A 148 2.16 -16.80 26.72
C VAL A 148 1.76 -16.79 28.19
N TYR A 149 1.21 -15.66 28.65
CA TYR A 149 0.75 -15.50 30.03
C TYR A 149 -0.78 -15.39 30.10
N ASN A 150 -1.31 -15.56 31.32
CA ASN A 150 -2.73 -15.43 31.58
C ASN A 150 -3.21 -14.01 31.27
N GLY A 151 -4.25 -13.88 30.44
CA GLY A 151 -4.84 -12.62 30.02
C GLY A 151 -4.15 -11.96 28.82
N ASP A 152 -3.18 -12.63 28.17
CA ASP A 152 -2.55 -12.11 26.96
C ASP A 152 -3.59 -12.03 25.82
N GLN A 153 -3.59 -10.91 25.10
CA GLN A 153 -4.42 -10.70 23.91
C GLN A 153 -3.52 -10.61 22.68
N MET A 154 -3.76 -11.47 21.70
CA MET A 154 -2.97 -11.56 20.48
C MET A 154 -3.80 -11.19 19.27
N VAL A 155 -3.24 -10.36 18.39
CA VAL A 155 -3.84 -10.03 17.10
C VAL A 155 -2.85 -10.38 16.00
N VAL A 156 -3.26 -11.31 15.14
CA VAL A 156 -2.46 -11.71 13.97
C VAL A 156 -2.78 -10.77 12.82
N THR A 157 -1.76 -10.27 12.15
CA THR A 157 -1.88 -9.29 11.06
C THR A 157 -1.09 -9.73 9.83
N SER A 158 -1.43 -9.13 8.69
CA SER A 158 -0.55 -9.09 7.52
C SER A 158 -0.01 -7.68 7.37
N ASP A 159 1.26 -7.44 7.70
CA ASP A 159 1.89 -6.19 7.29
C ASP A 159 2.15 -6.28 5.80
N ARG A 160 1.28 -5.64 5.03
CA ARG A 160 1.50 -5.40 3.61
C ARG A 160 2.53 -4.28 3.46
N TYR A 161 3.81 -4.60 3.61
CA TYR A 161 4.72 -4.14 2.58
C TYR A 161 4.55 -5.10 1.42
N ALA A 162 4.15 -4.59 0.25
CA ALA A 162 4.16 -5.42 -0.93
C ALA A 162 5.61 -5.85 -1.14
N GLY A 163 5.96 -7.11 -0.79
CA GLY A 163 7.33 -7.61 -0.91
C GLY A 163 7.86 -7.48 -2.34
N THR A 164 6.94 -7.36 -3.29
CA THR A 164 7.17 -6.99 -4.67
C THR A 164 6.31 -5.79 -5.08
N ILE A 165 6.86 -4.93 -5.92
CA ILE A 165 6.16 -3.87 -6.64
C ILE A 165 6.00 -4.25 -8.11
N ALA A 166 4.92 -3.78 -8.73
CA ALA A 166 4.69 -3.88 -10.16
C ALA A 166 5.11 -2.58 -10.84
N VAL A 167 5.90 -2.69 -11.91
CA VAL A 167 6.34 -1.58 -12.76
C VAL A 167 6.04 -1.90 -14.21
N GLN A 168 5.79 -0.87 -15.01
CA GLN A 168 5.53 -1.01 -16.43
C GLN A 168 6.69 -0.43 -17.23
N VAL A 169 7.05 -1.09 -18.33
CA VAL A 169 8.08 -0.66 -19.28
C VAL A 169 7.41 -0.45 -20.63
N LYS A 170 7.67 0.71 -21.23
CA LYS A 170 7.13 1.11 -22.54
C LYS A 170 8.26 1.54 -23.48
N GLY A 171 7.96 1.57 -24.77
CA GLY A 171 8.88 2.05 -25.79
C GLY A 171 9.82 0.97 -26.32
N ALA A 172 11.07 1.33 -26.59
CA ALA A 172 12.05 0.55 -27.35
C ALA A 172 12.66 -0.64 -26.56
N HIS A 173 11.88 -1.69 -26.37
CA HIS A 173 12.31 -2.94 -25.75
C HIS A 173 11.62 -4.14 -26.41
N THR A 174 12.20 -5.32 -26.25
CA THR A 174 11.64 -6.59 -26.77
C THR A 174 11.15 -7.53 -25.66
N GLY A 175 11.37 -7.14 -24.40
CA GLY A 175 10.95 -7.89 -23.22
C GLY A 175 9.46 -7.72 -22.88
N ASN A 176 9.05 -8.32 -21.76
CA ASN A 176 7.72 -8.12 -21.21
C ASN A 176 7.59 -6.69 -20.64
N GLY A 177 6.60 -5.94 -21.13
CA GLY A 177 6.33 -4.57 -20.71
C GLY A 177 5.74 -4.44 -19.31
N ALA A 178 5.41 -5.52 -18.61
CA ALA A 178 5.00 -5.51 -17.20
C ALA A 178 5.96 -6.37 -16.38
N MET A 179 6.46 -5.82 -15.28
CA MET A 179 7.45 -6.46 -14.43
C MET A 179 7.06 -6.41 -12.96
N VAL A 180 7.39 -7.47 -12.23
CA VAL A 180 7.22 -7.56 -10.78
C VAL A 180 8.60 -7.70 -10.15
N VAL A 181 8.96 -6.75 -9.30
CA VAL A 181 10.32 -6.60 -8.76
C VAL A 181 10.26 -6.41 -7.25
N PRO A 182 11.30 -6.81 -6.48
CA PRO A 182 11.29 -6.62 -5.02
C PRO A 182 11.09 -5.16 -4.63
N TYR A 183 10.43 -4.91 -3.49
CA TYR A 183 10.35 -3.57 -2.92
C TYR A 183 11.75 -3.01 -2.66
N GLY A 184 11.99 -1.76 -3.08
CA GLY A 184 13.31 -1.12 -2.98
C GLY A 184 14.26 -1.46 -4.14
N ALA A 185 13.82 -2.22 -5.15
CA ALA A 185 14.59 -2.46 -6.36
C ALA A 185 14.96 -1.14 -7.06
N ARG A 186 16.16 -1.09 -7.63
CA ARG A 186 16.64 0.05 -8.42
C ARG A 186 16.52 -0.25 -9.91
N LEU A 187 16.52 0.82 -10.70
CA LEU A 187 16.41 0.71 -12.15
C LEU A 187 17.53 -0.15 -12.76
N LYS A 188 18.78 -0.04 -12.28
CA LYS A 188 19.91 -0.88 -12.75
C LYS A 188 19.69 -2.38 -12.55
N ASP A 189 18.96 -2.76 -11.51
CA ASP A 189 18.73 -4.17 -11.16
C ASP A 189 17.76 -4.84 -12.16
N ILE A 190 16.94 -4.03 -12.83
CA ILE A 190 15.90 -4.52 -13.75
C ILE A 190 16.31 -4.39 -15.21
N VAL A 191 17.31 -3.55 -15.55
CA VAL A 191 17.80 -3.35 -16.93
C VAL A 191 18.12 -4.63 -17.69
N PRO A 192 18.82 -5.63 -17.10
CA PRO A 192 19.11 -6.87 -17.82
C PRO A 192 17.84 -7.62 -18.25
N GLN A 193 16.75 -7.46 -17.51
CA GLN A 193 15.47 -8.10 -17.76
C GLN A 193 14.61 -7.31 -18.75
N LEU A 194 14.85 -5.99 -18.92
CA LEU A 194 14.13 -5.13 -19.86
C LEU A 194 14.30 -5.59 -21.32
N GLN A 195 15.43 -6.23 -21.63
CA GLN A 195 15.83 -6.56 -23.01
C GLN A 195 15.66 -5.35 -23.95
N PRO A 196 16.44 -4.27 -23.75
CA PRO A 196 16.36 -3.07 -24.60
C PRO A 196 16.68 -3.43 -26.05
N SER A 197 15.97 -2.84 -27.00
CA SER A 197 16.29 -3.04 -28.42
C SER A 197 17.62 -2.36 -28.78
N PRO A 198 18.27 -2.71 -29.91
CA PRO A 198 19.49 -2.02 -30.36
C PRO A 198 19.32 -0.51 -30.60
N LEU A 199 18.08 -0.06 -30.80
CA LEU A 199 17.73 1.35 -31.00
C LEU A 199 17.31 2.04 -29.70
N ALA A 200 17.33 1.35 -28.56
CA ALA A 200 16.91 1.90 -27.27
C ALA A 200 17.91 2.93 -26.73
N LYS A 201 17.41 4.08 -26.27
CA LYS A 201 18.23 5.12 -25.63
C LYS A 201 18.00 5.15 -24.12
N LEU A 202 18.66 4.25 -23.39
CA LEU A 202 18.54 4.15 -21.92
C LEU A 202 18.93 5.44 -21.19
N THR A 203 19.88 6.21 -21.72
CA THR A 203 20.29 7.49 -21.12
C THR A 203 19.22 8.58 -21.21
N HIS A 204 18.20 8.38 -22.06
CA HIS A 204 17.10 9.32 -22.29
C HIS A 204 15.76 8.79 -21.76
N LEU A 205 15.79 7.74 -20.94
CA LEU A 205 14.55 7.19 -20.38
C LEU A 205 13.83 8.23 -19.52
N THR A 206 12.51 8.07 -19.47
CA THR A 206 11.61 8.88 -18.66
C THR A 206 10.84 7.98 -17.70
N ILE A 207 10.61 8.44 -16.47
CA ILE A 207 9.81 7.72 -15.49
C ILE A 207 8.58 8.54 -15.16
N TYR A 208 7.41 7.92 -15.21
CA TYR A 208 6.15 8.50 -14.76
C TYR A 208 5.73 7.85 -13.46
N ARG A 209 5.43 8.69 -12.46
CA ARG A 209 5.09 8.25 -11.11
C ARG A 209 3.87 8.99 -10.59
N GLU A 210 2.90 8.23 -10.09
CA GLU A 210 1.64 8.76 -9.57
C GLU A 210 1.86 9.73 -8.41
N SER A 211 2.72 9.39 -7.44
CA SER A 211 3.02 10.28 -6.30
C SER A 211 3.62 11.62 -6.72
N VAL A 212 4.40 11.65 -7.81
CA VAL A 212 4.95 12.87 -8.40
C VAL A 212 3.87 13.65 -9.15
N ALA A 213 2.97 12.96 -9.87
CA ALA A 213 1.85 13.60 -10.55
C ALA A 213 0.96 14.36 -9.55
N GLU A 214 0.65 13.73 -8.42
CA GLU A 214 -0.13 14.34 -7.34
C GLU A 214 0.59 15.53 -6.70
N GLN A 215 1.91 15.42 -6.50
CA GLN A 215 2.71 16.53 -5.99
C GLN A 215 2.72 17.73 -6.95
N GLN A 216 2.96 17.48 -8.24
CA GLN A 216 2.88 18.51 -9.29
C GLN A 216 1.49 19.16 -9.31
N LYS A 217 0.43 18.36 -9.15
CA LYS A 217 -0.95 18.85 -9.15
C LYS A 217 -1.21 19.80 -8.00
N ARG A 218 -0.74 19.45 -6.79
CA ARG A 218 -0.82 20.33 -5.62
C ARG A 218 -0.09 21.64 -5.85
N MET A 219 1.14 21.61 -6.34
CA MET A 219 1.94 22.82 -6.62
C MET A 219 1.28 23.75 -7.64
N ILE A 220 0.68 23.18 -8.70
CA ILE A 220 -0.09 23.95 -9.69
C ILE A 220 -1.29 24.61 -9.01
N ASN A 221 -2.09 23.83 -8.26
CA ASN A 221 -3.29 24.37 -7.60
C ASN A 221 -2.95 25.50 -6.63
N GLU A 222 -1.91 25.35 -5.81
CA GLU A 222 -1.44 26.41 -4.90
C GLU A 222 -0.99 27.67 -5.65
N SER A 223 -0.33 27.50 -6.80
CA SER A 223 0.08 28.64 -7.63
C SER A 223 -1.12 29.36 -8.28
N LEU A 224 -2.15 28.60 -8.67
CA LEU A 224 -3.40 29.13 -9.18
C LEU A 224 -4.21 29.84 -8.09
N ASP A 225 -4.21 29.32 -6.85
CA ASP A 225 -4.84 29.97 -5.70
C ASP A 225 -4.20 31.34 -5.44
N ARG A 226 -2.86 31.41 -5.45
CA ARG A 226 -2.13 32.68 -5.32
C ARG A 226 -2.46 33.67 -6.44
N LEU A 227 -2.54 33.20 -7.68
CA LEU A 227 -2.89 34.07 -8.82
C LEU A 227 -4.30 34.64 -8.67
N GLU A 228 -5.26 33.83 -8.22
CA GLU A 228 -6.63 34.27 -7.96
C GLU A 228 -6.70 35.30 -6.82
N GLU A 229 -5.98 35.07 -5.71
CA GLU A 229 -5.92 36.01 -4.59
C GLU A 229 -5.34 37.38 -4.98
N LEU A 230 -4.21 37.40 -5.69
CA LEU A 230 -3.58 38.63 -6.19
C LEU A 230 -4.51 39.44 -7.08
N THR A 231 -5.30 38.74 -7.91
CA THR A 231 -6.26 39.36 -8.81
C THR A 231 -7.42 40.02 -8.05
N LEU A 232 -7.83 39.46 -6.91
CA LEU A 232 -8.93 39.97 -6.09
C LEU A 232 -8.50 41.03 -5.06
N ALA A 233 -7.23 41.05 -4.65
CA ALA A 233 -6.71 41.94 -3.61
C ALA A 233 -6.41 43.38 -4.09
N THR A 234 -6.48 43.67 -5.39
CA THR A 234 -6.07 44.96 -5.96
C THR A 234 -7.19 46.02 -5.88
N GLN A 235 -7.02 47.08 -5.07
CA GLN A 235 -8.03 48.13 -4.83
C GLN A 235 -8.18 49.13 -5.99
N SER A 236 -9.41 49.50 -6.37
CA SER A 236 -9.70 50.49 -7.44
C SER A 236 -10.03 51.87 -6.91
N THR A 237 -9.41 52.91 -7.49
CA THR A 237 -9.65 54.31 -7.10
C THR A 237 -10.70 54.98 -7.98
N THR A 238 -10.89 54.52 -9.22
CA THR A 238 -11.89 55.06 -10.17
C THR A 238 -12.91 54.00 -10.62
N ARG A 239 -14.07 54.46 -11.14
CA ARG A 239 -15.15 53.58 -11.63
C ARG A 239 -14.81 52.86 -12.94
N GLU A 240 -14.09 53.54 -13.85
CA GLU A 240 -13.64 52.94 -15.11
C GLU A 240 -12.57 51.87 -14.89
N GLU A 241 -11.63 52.09 -13.96
CA GLU A 241 -10.67 51.05 -13.55
C GLU A 241 -11.34 49.85 -12.88
N ALA A 242 -12.41 50.08 -12.11
CA ALA A 242 -13.15 49.00 -11.47
C ALA A 242 -13.87 48.10 -12.48
N ALA A 243 -14.40 48.66 -13.58
CA ALA A 243 -15.04 47.89 -14.65
C ALA A 243 -14.03 47.06 -15.44
N LEU A 244 -12.93 47.66 -15.89
CA LEU A 244 -11.86 46.94 -16.60
C LEU A 244 -11.27 45.81 -15.75
N ARG A 245 -11.14 46.02 -14.43
CA ARG A 245 -10.65 44.97 -13.53
C ARG A 245 -11.63 43.84 -13.28
N GLN A 246 -12.94 44.10 -13.35
CA GLN A 246 -13.92 43.01 -13.29
C GLN A 246 -13.78 42.09 -14.51
N ASP A 247 -13.55 42.67 -15.69
CA ASP A 247 -13.29 41.92 -16.92
C ASP A 247 -11.96 41.13 -16.83
N ASP A 248 -10.88 41.77 -16.38
CA ASP A 248 -9.59 41.10 -16.17
C ASP A 248 -9.69 39.96 -15.14
N ALA A 249 -10.38 40.19 -14.02
CA ALA A 249 -10.61 39.17 -13.01
C ALA A 249 -11.45 38.00 -13.53
N ALA A 250 -12.41 38.26 -14.42
CA ALA A 250 -13.19 37.21 -15.07
C ALA A 250 -12.32 36.36 -16.01
N LEU A 251 -11.43 36.99 -16.79
CA LEU A 251 -10.48 36.28 -17.65
C LEU A 251 -9.50 35.43 -16.84
N VAL A 252 -8.97 35.96 -15.73
CA VAL A 252 -8.09 35.20 -14.83
C VAL A 252 -8.84 34.02 -14.21
N LYS A 253 -10.07 34.22 -13.73
CA LYS A 253 -10.89 33.12 -13.19
C LYS A 253 -11.16 32.04 -14.23
N GLN A 254 -11.44 32.42 -15.48
CA GLN A 254 -11.62 31.46 -16.57
C GLN A 254 -10.32 30.70 -16.87
N PHE A 255 -9.18 31.40 -16.87
CA PHE A 255 -7.87 30.78 -17.03
C PHE A 255 -7.58 29.80 -15.90
N VAL A 256 -7.80 30.18 -14.64
CA VAL A 256 -7.63 29.32 -13.46
C VAL A 256 -8.52 28.09 -13.55
N ALA A 257 -9.80 28.25 -13.89
CA ALA A 257 -10.73 27.13 -14.05
C ALA A 257 -10.25 26.15 -15.15
N LYS A 258 -9.73 26.67 -16.27
CA LYS A 258 -9.16 25.83 -17.33
C LYS A 258 -7.87 25.14 -16.87
N ALA A 259 -6.96 25.87 -16.21
CA ALA A 259 -5.68 25.36 -15.74
C ALA A 259 -5.83 24.28 -14.66
N ARG A 260 -6.84 24.38 -13.77
CA ARG A 260 -7.15 23.36 -12.76
C ARG A 260 -7.58 22.02 -13.38
N ASN A 261 -8.00 21.97 -14.63
CA ASN A 261 -8.36 20.72 -15.30
C ASN A 261 -7.18 20.03 -16.01
N VAL A 262 -5.99 20.65 -16.04
CA VAL A 262 -4.80 20.04 -16.63
C VAL A 262 -4.39 18.80 -15.83
N LYS A 263 -4.22 17.67 -16.52
CA LYS A 263 -3.69 16.44 -15.92
C LYS A 263 -2.18 16.51 -15.85
N THR A 264 -1.62 16.24 -14.67
CA THR A 264 -0.17 16.10 -14.48
C THR A 264 0.28 14.70 -14.87
N THR A 265 1.43 14.61 -15.50
CA THR A 265 1.96 13.33 -16.00
C THR A 265 2.78 12.59 -14.94
N GLY A 266 3.27 13.28 -13.91
CA GLY A 266 4.18 12.69 -12.93
C GLY A 266 5.55 12.37 -13.50
N GLN A 267 5.94 13.07 -14.57
CA GLN A 267 7.22 12.89 -15.24
C GLN A 267 8.37 13.26 -14.31
N ILE A 268 9.33 12.35 -14.19
CA ILE A 268 10.60 12.53 -13.47
C ILE A 268 11.69 12.72 -14.51
N VAL A 269 12.32 13.91 -14.50
CA VAL A 269 13.48 14.20 -15.33
C VAL A 269 14.68 13.47 -14.76
N VAL A 270 15.22 12.54 -15.54
CA VAL A 270 16.36 11.74 -15.12
C VAL A 270 17.65 12.43 -15.55
N VAL A 271 18.45 12.84 -14.57
CA VAL A 271 19.73 13.48 -14.80
C VAL A 271 20.70 12.49 -15.47
N PRO A 272 21.51 12.93 -16.45
CA PRO A 272 22.54 12.08 -17.05
C PRO A 272 23.40 11.41 -15.96
N ASN A 273 23.64 10.10 -16.12
CA ASN A 273 24.41 9.23 -15.21
C ASN A 273 23.78 8.89 -13.84
N SER A 274 22.62 9.43 -13.46
CA SER A 274 21.96 9.05 -12.19
C SER A 274 20.85 8.00 -12.34
N TRP A 275 20.45 7.70 -13.58
CA TRP A 275 19.32 6.85 -13.89
C TRP A 275 19.38 5.45 -13.26
N GLN A 276 20.58 4.90 -13.09
CA GLN A 276 20.81 3.55 -12.57
C GLN A 276 20.37 3.36 -11.11
N ASP A 277 20.49 4.41 -10.28
CA ASP A 277 20.26 4.32 -8.84
C ASP A 277 18.86 4.78 -8.42
N ILE A 278 17.98 5.08 -9.38
CA ILE A 278 16.59 5.43 -9.09
C ILE A 278 15.89 4.24 -8.46
N ILE A 279 15.35 4.46 -7.25
CA ILE A 279 14.51 3.49 -6.54
C ILE A 279 13.12 3.50 -7.17
N LEU A 280 12.65 2.32 -7.53
CA LEU A 280 11.34 2.11 -8.15
C LEU A 280 10.24 2.09 -7.10
N GLN A 281 9.06 2.58 -7.50
CA GLN A 281 7.83 2.55 -6.71
C GLN A 281 6.75 1.74 -7.41
N GLN A 282 5.77 1.29 -6.63
CA GLN A 282 4.57 0.64 -7.16
C GLN A 282 3.92 1.53 -8.21
N GLY A 283 3.69 0.96 -9.40
CA GLY A 283 3.02 1.65 -10.50
C GLY A 283 3.91 2.56 -11.33
N ASP A 284 5.24 2.60 -11.09
CA ASP A 284 6.16 3.35 -11.94
C ASP A 284 6.05 2.87 -13.40
N ILE A 285 5.97 3.83 -14.34
CA ILE A 285 6.02 3.57 -15.77
C ILE A 285 7.35 4.10 -16.31
N ILE A 286 8.19 3.20 -16.80
CA ILE A 286 9.49 3.49 -17.39
C ILE A 286 9.32 3.51 -18.91
N GLU A 287 9.49 4.67 -19.52
CA GLU A 287 9.44 4.83 -20.96
C GLU A 287 10.84 4.95 -21.53
N ILE A 288 11.19 4.04 -22.42
CA ILE A 288 12.48 3.99 -23.10
C ILE A 288 12.30 4.50 -24.52
N PRO A 289 12.78 5.70 -24.86
CA PRO A 289 12.65 6.21 -26.22
C PRO A 289 13.51 5.39 -27.21
N ALA A 290 13.01 5.29 -28.45
CA ALA A 290 13.79 4.80 -29.57
C ALA A 290 14.68 5.92 -30.11
N GLN A 291 15.82 5.54 -30.67
CA GLN A 291 16.67 6.44 -31.43
C GLN A 291 15.88 7.02 -32.60
N THR A 292 15.76 8.34 -32.64
CA THR A 292 15.05 9.09 -33.69
C THR A 292 16.03 9.83 -34.57
N SER A 293 15.76 9.98 -35.86
CA SER A 293 16.59 10.81 -36.75
C SER A 293 16.00 12.19 -36.99
N VAL A 294 15.05 12.63 -36.15
CA VAL A 294 14.37 13.93 -36.28
C VAL A 294 14.44 14.76 -35.02
N ILE A 295 14.29 16.08 -35.19
CA ILE A 295 14.04 17.07 -34.14
C ILE A 295 12.73 17.77 -34.45
N THR A 296 12.10 18.36 -33.44
CA THR A 296 10.82 19.07 -33.62
C THR A 296 10.99 20.57 -33.41
N VAL A 297 10.44 21.39 -34.29
CA VAL A 297 10.46 22.86 -34.20
C VAL A 297 9.03 23.36 -33.96
N ASN A 298 8.81 24.03 -32.83
CA ASN A 298 7.51 24.52 -32.37
C ASN A 298 7.52 26.00 -31.98
N GLY A 299 6.36 26.66 -32.03
CA GLY A 299 6.18 28.05 -31.59
C GLY A 299 6.34 29.08 -32.71
N GLN A 300 7.05 30.17 -32.43
CA GLN A 300 7.13 31.39 -33.25
C GLN A 300 8.10 31.29 -34.46
N VAL A 301 7.81 30.33 -35.34
CA VAL A 301 8.51 30.10 -36.61
C VAL A 301 7.52 30.10 -37.77
N ARG A 302 7.99 30.31 -39.01
CA ARG A 302 7.10 30.33 -40.18
C ARG A 302 6.51 28.96 -40.51
N ALA A 303 7.27 27.89 -40.33
CA ALA A 303 6.82 26.51 -40.49
C ALA A 303 7.24 25.65 -39.29
N GLN A 304 6.25 25.21 -38.52
CA GLN A 304 6.42 24.24 -37.44
C GLN A 304 6.44 22.82 -38.03
N GLY A 305 7.17 21.90 -37.40
CA GLY A 305 7.21 20.51 -37.84
C GLY A 305 8.46 19.75 -37.40
N ALA A 306 8.54 18.50 -37.84
CA ALA A 306 9.71 17.65 -37.62
C ALA A 306 10.72 17.80 -38.76
N LEU A 307 11.99 18.01 -38.42
CA LEU A 307 13.11 18.13 -39.36
C LEU A 307 14.12 17.01 -39.10
N THR A 308 14.89 16.62 -40.13
CA THR A 308 15.94 15.60 -39.97
C THR A 308 17.08 16.16 -39.13
N PHE A 309 17.54 15.38 -38.16
CA PHE A 309 18.66 15.72 -37.30
C PHE A 309 19.99 15.71 -38.07
N ASN A 310 20.74 16.80 -37.95
CA ASN A 310 22.11 16.96 -38.40
C ASN A 310 22.99 17.43 -37.21
N PRO A 311 24.08 16.72 -36.89
CA PRO A 311 24.97 17.05 -35.76
C PRO A 311 25.75 18.37 -35.94
N ASP A 312 25.83 18.89 -37.16
CA ASP A 312 26.49 20.16 -37.47
C ASP A 312 25.56 21.36 -37.36
N TYR A 313 24.24 21.13 -37.25
CA TYR A 313 23.26 22.20 -37.25
C TYR A 313 23.04 22.75 -35.84
N THR A 314 23.01 24.06 -35.78
CA THR A 314 22.63 24.84 -34.60
C THR A 314 21.13 25.11 -34.60
N VAL A 315 20.62 25.61 -33.47
CA VAL A 315 19.26 26.15 -33.36
C VAL A 315 18.94 27.12 -34.51
N GLY A 316 19.86 28.03 -34.83
CA GLY A 316 19.67 29.00 -35.91
C GLY A 316 19.51 28.36 -37.30
N ASP A 317 20.23 27.27 -37.58
CA ASP A 317 20.12 26.55 -38.85
C ASP A 317 18.76 25.88 -38.99
N TYR A 318 18.23 25.30 -37.91
CA TYR A 318 16.88 24.72 -37.92
C TYR A 318 15.80 25.78 -38.09
N VAL A 319 15.96 26.97 -37.48
CA VAL A 319 15.04 28.10 -37.75
C VAL A 319 15.08 28.50 -39.22
N ALA A 320 16.27 28.62 -39.81
CA ALA A 320 16.41 28.98 -41.22
C ALA A 320 15.69 27.95 -42.12
N ASN A 321 15.83 26.67 -41.82
CA ASN A 321 15.15 25.58 -42.51
C ASN A 321 13.62 25.58 -42.29
N SER A 322 13.16 26.10 -41.15
CA SER A 322 11.74 26.35 -40.85
C SER A 322 11.20 27.65 -41.47
N GLY A 323 11.91 28.25 -42.41
CA GLY A 323 11.50 29.49 -43.10
C GLY A 323 11.80 30.77 -42.32
N GLY A 324 12.58 30.68 -41.25
CA GLY A 324 12.90 31.81 -40.38
C GLY A 324 11.92 32.01 -39.23
N PHE A 325 12.26 32.96 -38.37
CA PHE A 325 11.41 33.41 -37.27
C PHE A 325 10.14 34.09 -37.78
N SER A 326 9.06 34.01 -36.99
CA SER A 326 7.93 34.93 -37.13
C SER A 326 8.31 36.32 -36.61
N ASP A 327 7.58 37.37 -37.02
CA ASP A 327 7.93 38.76 -36.70
C ASP A 327 7.94 39.05 -35.17
N ASN A 328 7.19 38.23 -34.42
CA ASN A 328 7.01 38.35 -32.98
C ASN A 328 7.84 37.34 -32.15
N ALA A 329 8.78 36.62 -32.76
CA ALA A 329 9.57 35.60 -32.06
C ALA A 329 10.64 36.21 -31.14
N ASP A 330 10.77 35.67 -29.92
CA ASP A 330 11.92 35.94 -29.08
C ASP A 330 13.12 35.11 -29.58
N VAL A 331 14.19 35.81 -29.96
CA VAL A 331 15.41 35.21 -30.51
C VAL A 331 16.51 35.07 -29.47
N LYS A 332 16.30 35.60 -28.25
CA LYS A 332 17.29 35.60 -27.18
C LYS A 332 17.11 34.43 -26.22
N GLU A 333 15.87 34.01 -26.02
CA GLU A 333 15.51 32.94 -25.10
C GLU A 333 14.76 31.84 -25.84
N ILE A 334 15.50 30.81 -26.26
CA ILE A 334 14.96 29.67 -27.00
C ILE A 334 14.97 28.48 -26.05
N LEU A 335 13.83 27.82 -25.87
CA LEU A 335 13.73 26.68 -24.96
C LEU A 335 13.98 25.37 -25.72
N ILE A 336 14.92 24.58 -25.25
CA ILE A 336 15.13 23.21 -25.71
C ILE A 336 14.50 22.26 -24.70
N ILE A 337 13.77 21.26 -25.19
CA ILE A 337 13.28 20.14 -24.40
C ILE A 337 13.94 18.88 -24.95
N HIS A 338 14.77 18.25 -24.12
CA HIS A 338 15.43 16.99 -24.45
C HIS A 338 14.47 15.81 -24.32
N GLN A 339 14.83 14.67 -24.94
CA GLN A 339 13.99 13.46 -24.89
C GLN A 339 13.72 12.91 -23.47
N ASN A 340 14.61 13.17 -22.51
CA ASN A 340 14.41 12.79 -21.10
C ASN A 340 13.51 13.78 -20.31
N GLY A 341 12.97 14.81 -20.99
CA GLY A 341 12.16 15.87 -20.40
C GLY A 341 12.95 16.97 -19.70
N ALA A 342 14.29 16.91 -19.68
CA ALA A 342 15.09 18.04 -19.23
C ALA A 342 14.93 19.21 -20.19
N SER A 343 14.97 20.44 -19.67
CA SER A 343 14.86 21.63 -20.50
C SER A 343 15.89 22.68 -20.13
N GLU A 344 16.33 23.43 -21.13
CA GLU A 344 17.31 24.51 -20.98
C GLU A 344 17.00 25.68 -21.93
N VAL A 345 17.34 26.89 -21.49
CA VAL A 345 17.23 28.10 -22.31
C VAL A 345 18.56 28.36 -22.99
N VAL A 346 18.53 28.44 -24.31
CA VAL A 346 19.72 28.56 -25.17
C VAL A 346 19.57 29.71 -26.16
N ASN A 347 20.65 29.97 -26.91
CA ASN A 347 20.67 30.91 -28.02
C ASN A 347 20.80 30.19 -29.38
N THR A 348 20.79 30.96 -30.46
CA THR A 348 20.83 30.43 -31.83
C THR A 348 22.11 29.66 -32.17
N ALA A 349 23.22 29.86 -31.46
CA ALA A 349 24.48 29.18 -31.71
C ALA A 349 24.58 27.81 -31.02
N TYR A 350 23.60 27.45 -30.19
CA TYR A 350 23.58 26.17 -29.48
C TYR A 350 23.41 25.00 -30.46
N ARG A 351 24.16 23.92 -30.22
CA ARG A 351 24.10 22.69 -31.01
C ARG A 351 23.08 21.73 -30.40
N ILE A 352 22.12 21.33 -31.23
CA ILE A 352 21.00 20.49 -30.85
C ILE A 352 21.44 19.03 -30.68
N GLN A 353 20.78 18.31 -29.78
CA GLN A 353 20.91 16.86 -29.63
C GLN A 353 19.81 16.13 -30.39
N GLN A 354 20.10 14.86 -30.71
CA GLN A 354 19.20 14.00 -31.46
C GLN A 354 17.88 13.81 -30.69
N GLY A 355 16.75 14.20 -31.30
CA GLY A 355 15.43 14.04 -30.71
C GLY A 355 14.96 15.20 -29.84
N ASP A 356 15.71 16.29 -29.76
CA ASP A 356 15.28 17.50 -29.06
C ASP A 356 14.06 18.16 -29.72
N GLU A 357 13.35 18.90 -28.90
CA GLU A 357 12.25 19.77 -29.30
C GLU A 357 12.62 21.22 -29.01
N ILE A 358 12.52 22.07 -30.04
CA ILE A 358 12.89 23.48 -29.98
C ILE A 358 11.63 24.34 -29.92
N TRP A 359 11.53 25.15 -28.88
CA TRP A 359 10.42 26.07 -28.63
C TRP A 359 10.86 27.52 -28.75
N TYR A 360 10.23 28.24 -29.68
CA TYR A 360 10.42 29.68 -29.86
C TYR A 360 9.24 30.43 -29.27
N TYR A 361 9.48 31.21 -28.22
CA TYR A 361 8.44 32.00 -27.56
C TYR A 361 8.16 33.31 -28.28
N GLN A 362 7.06 33.95 -27.91
CA GLN A 362 6.73 35.29 -28.35
C GLN A 362 7.48 36.31 -27.50
N LYS A 363 8.00 37.38 -28.12
CA LYS A 363 8.64 38.51 -27.42
C LYS A 363 7.73 39.01 -26.29
N SER A 364 8.26 39.12 -25.08
CA SER A 364 7.60 39.84 -24.01
C SER A 364 7.51 41.32 -24.39
N LYS A 365 6.32 41.93 -24.28
CA LYS A 365 6.22 43.39 -24.34
C LYS A 365 6.97 43.92 -23.11
N PRO A 366 7.82 44.95 -23.24
CA PRO A 366 8.40 45.59 -22.06
C PRO A 366 7.26 46.07 -21.16
N SER A 367 7.35 45.77 -19.86
CA SER A 367 6.52 46.40 -18.84
C SER A 367 6.69 47.92 -18.97
N ALA A 368 5.61 48.59 -19.36
CA ALA A 368 5.57 50.04 -19.52
C ALA A 368 5.63 50.75 -18.17
#